data_AF-A0A1I1HHN1-F1
#
_entry.id   AF-A0A1I1HHN1-F1
#
_cell.length_a   1.000
_cell.length_b   1.000
_cell.length_c   1.000
_cell.angle_alpha   90.00
_cell.angle_beta   90.00
_cell.angle_gamma   90.00
#
_symmetry.space_group_name_H-M   'P 1'
#
loop_
_entity.id
_entity.type
_entity.pdbx_description
1 polymer ?
#
loop_
_entity_poly.entity_id
_entity_poly.type
_entity_poly.pdbx_seq_one_letter_code
_entity_poly.pdbx_strand_id
1 'polypeptide(L)'
;MLFKPREKKEFIYQKNRLIQKSSEGMISFRRFLFAPNLLTFVISVVVGNAFGSTVKELVTTLFHFFYAIWRWLVGKGHPVSFDSTWDALSNFLTSALTLLAIALAVFYFIQFINNWLIGSEEEKWGYDEPHQDSLNEQALIKKNNALMKENIALQKEIIQLLKDSSKEGNQK
;
A
#
# COMPACT_ATOMS: atom_id res chain seq x y z
N MET A 1 -47.38 -39.65 4.22
CA MET A 1 -46.30 -39.12 5.08
C MET A 1 -46.11 -37.64 4.77
N LEU A 2 -46.69 -36.77 5.60
CA LEU A 2 -46.68 -35.32 5.44
C LEU A 2 -45.36 -34.74 5.99
N PHE A 3 -44.36 -34.53 5.13
CA PHE A 3 -43.18 -33.77 5.53
C PHE A 3 -43.56 -32.30 5.73
N LYS A 4 -43.48 -31.89 6.99
CA LYS A 4 -43.96 -30.63 7.55
C LYS A 4 -43.13 -29.44 7.00
N PRO A 5 -43.73 -28.43 6.35
CA PRO A 5 -43.02 -27.29 5.77
C PRO A 5 -42.33 -26.35 6.78
N ARG A 6 -42.46 -26.61 8.09
CA ARG A 6 -41.82 -25.82 9.17
C ARG A 6 -40.32 -26.09 9.32
N GLU A 7 -39.84 -27.32 9.12
CA GLU A 7 -38.41 -27.64 9.32
C GLU A 7 -37.49 -27.00 8.28
N LYS A 8 -37.95 -26.88 7.02
CA LYS A 8 -37.16 -26.21 5.97
C LYS A 8 -36.95 -24.72 6.25
N LYS A 9 -37.91 -24.04 6.89
CA LYS A 9 -37.80 -22.62 7.23
C LYS A 9 -36.83 -22.38 8.38
N GLU A 10 -36.85 -23.24 9.39
CA GLU A 10 -35.90 -23.22 10.52
C GLU A 10 -34.46 -23.49 10.05
N PHE A 11 -34.27 -24.46 9.14
CA PHE A 11 -32.96 -24.76 8.57
C PHE A 11 -32.39 -23.60 7.74
N ILE A 12 -33.22 -22.95 6.92
CA ILE A 12 -32.80 -21.77 6.13
C ILE A 12 -32.49 -20.59 7.07
N TYR A 13 -33.26 -20.39 8.13
CA TYR A 13 -33.03 -19.33 9.11
C TYR A 13 -31.72 -19.54 9.88
N GLN A 14 -31.44 -20.77 10.33
CA GLN A 14 -30.18 -21.11 10.98
C GLN A 14 -28.99 -20.96 10.02
N LYS A 15 -29.11 -21.43 8.77
CA LYS A 15 -28.09 -21.24 7.73
C LYS A 15 -27.80 -19.75 7.51
N ASN A 16 -28.85 -18.94 7.36
CA ASN A 16 -28.70 -17.50 7.16
C ASN A 16 -28.06 -16.82 8.37
N ARG A 17 -28.41 -17.22 9.60
CA ARG A 17 -27.80 -16.69 10.83
C ARG A 17 -26.31 -17.06 10.96
N LEU A 18 -25.92 -18.27 10.54
CA LEU A 18 -24.52 -18.69 10.52
C LEU A 18 -23.70 -17.95 9.46
N ILE A 19 -24.27 -17.77 8.26
CA ILE A 19 -23.65 -16.98 7.18
C ILE A 19 -23.53 -15.50 7.61
N GLN A 20 -24.54 -14.97 8.30
CA GLN A 20 -24.53 -13.59 8.78
C GLN A 20 -23.46 -13.40 9.87
N LYS A 21 -23.37 -14.31 10.85
CA LYS A 21 -22.27 -14.30 11.84
C LYS A 21 -20.89 -14.48 11.21
N SER A 22 -20.74 -15.32 10.19
CA SER A 22 -19.45 -15.46 9.49
C SER A 22 -19.09 -14.22 8.68
N SER A 23 -20.09 -13.55 8.11
CA SER A 23 -19.90 -12.31 7.36
C SER A 23 -19.48 -11.15 8.27
N GLU A 24 -20.02 -11.06 9.49
CA GLU A 24 -19.63 -10.04 10.47
C GLU A 24 -18.15 -10.17 10.87
N GLY A 25 -17.66 -11.39 11.10
CA GLY A 25 -16.25 -11.64 11.38
C GLY A 25 -15.33 -11.25 10.23
N MET A 26 -15.74 -11.56 8.99
CA MET A 26 -14.98 -11.21 7.78
C MET A 26 -14.93 -9.69 7.55
N ILE A 27 -16.02 -8.97 7.83
CA ILE A 27 -16.08 -7.50 7.72
C ILE A 27 -15.15 -6.84 8.75
N SER A 28 -15.17 -7.31 9.99
CA SER A 28 -14.28 -6.82 11.05
C SER A 28 -12.81 -7.11 10.75
N PHE A 29 -12.50 -8.31 10.25
CA PHE A 29 -11.16 -8.68 9.81
C PHE A 29 -10.67 -7.80 8.65
N ARG A 30 -11.53 -7.57 7.66
CA ARG A 30 -11.26 -6.66 6.55
C ARG A 30 -10.92 -5.25 7.07
N ARG A 31 -11.77 -4.69 7.95
CA ARG A 31 -11.54 -3.36 8.55
C ARG A 31 -10.24 -3.28 9.36
N PHE A 32 -9.88 -4.36 10.06
CA PHE A 32 -8.62 -4.44 10.78
C PHE A 32 -7.40 -4.47 9.84
N LEU A 33 -7.44 -5.29 8.78
CA LEU A 33 -6.36 -5.33 7.79
C LEU A 33 -6.18 -4.00 7.05
N PHE A 34 -7.28 -3.34 6.71
CA PHE A 34 -7.29 -2.01 6.09
C PHE A 34 -7.20 -0.87 7.10
N ALA A 35 -6.86 -1.14 8.37
CA ALA A 35 -6.52 -0.07 9.29
C ALA A 35 -5.33 0.71 8.72
N PRO A 36 -5.30 2.05 8.89
CA PRO A 36 -4.28 2.90 8.29
C PRO A 36 -2.88 2.35 8.56
N ASN A 37 -2.11 2.15 7.49
CA ASN A 37 -0.72 1.70 7.52
C ASN A 37 -0.45 0.30 8.11
N LEU A 38 -1.45 -0.47 8.57
CA LEU A 38 -1.21 -1.78 9.20
C LEU A 38 -0.71 -2.81 8.19
N LEU A 39 -1.43 -2.97 7.07
CA LEU A 39 -1.05 -3.92 6.02
C LEU A 39 0.35 -3.60 5.47
N THR A 40 0.61 -2.32 5.19
CA THR A 40 1.90 -1.81 4.72
C THR A 40 3.01 -2.07 5.75
N PHE A 41 2.75 -1.84 7.04
CA PHE A 41 3.69 -2.14 8.11
C PHE A 41 4.06 -3.63 8.16
N VAL A 42 3.06 -4.52 8.16
CA VAL A 42 3.30 -5.97 8.22
C VAL A 42 4.10 -6.45 7.01
N ILE A 43 3.72 -6.02 5.80
CA ILE A 43 4.46 -6.34 4.57
C ILE A 43 5.90 -5.84 4.67
N SER A 44 6.12 -4.62 5.17
CA SER A 44 7.44 -4.03 5.33
C SER A 44 8.31 -4.82 6.31
N VAL A 45 7.76 -5.28 7.43
CA VAL A 45 8.48 -6.12 8.42
C VAL A 45 8.86 -7.47 7.82
N VAL A 46 7.95 -8.12 7.10
CA VAL A 46 8.20 -9.45 6.50
C VAL A 46 9.25 -9.35 5.38
N VAL A 47 9.08 -8.40 4.45
CA VAL A 47 10.03 -8.19 3.35
C VAL A 47 11.38 -7.72 3.89
N GLY A 48 11.38 -6.79 4.87
CA GLY A 48 12.59 -6.27 5.50
C GLY A 48 13.40 -7.37 6.21
N ASN A 49 12.74 -8.30 6.89
CA ASN A 49 13.40 -9.43 7.53
C ASN A 49 14.06 -10.36 6.49
N ALA A 50 13.32 -10.72 5.43
CA ALA A 50 13.86 -11.57 4.36
C ALA A 50 15.02 -10.91 3.61
N PHE A 51 14.90 -9.61 3.34
CA PHE A 51 15.95 -8.82 2.73
C PHE A 51 17.20 -8.77 3.61
N GLY A 52 17.03 -8.49 4.92
CA GLY A 52 18.12 -8.47 5.89
C GLY A 52 18.88 -9.80 5.96
N SER A 53 18.16 -10.93 5.95
CA SER A 53 18.77 -12.26 5.89
C SER A 53 19.59 -12.44 4.61
N THR A 54 19.07 -12.01 3.46
CA THR A 54 19.76 -12.14 2.17
C THR A 54 21.03 -11.30 2.12
N VAL A 55 20.98 -10.06 2.63
CA VAL A 55 22.16 -9.19 2.74
C VAL A 55 23.22 -9.81 3.67
N LYS A 56 22.79 -10.40 4.79
CA LYS A 56 23.70 -11.07 5.71
C LYS A 56 24.40 -12.25 5.04
N GLU A 57 23.67 -13.11 4.33
CA GLU A 57 24.25 -14.24 3.60
C GLU A 57 25.19 -13.80 2.46
N LEU A 58 24.85 -12.69 1.78
CA LEU A 58 25.74 -12.10 0.78
C LEU A 58 27.07 -11.65 1.41
N VAL A 59 27.00 -10.92 2.51
CA VAL A 59 28.18 -10.44 3.24
C VAL A 59 29.01 -11.62 3.76
N THR A 60 28.37 -12.64 4.33
CA THR A 60 29.03 -13.90 4.74
C THR A 60 29.75 -14.56 3.56
N THR A 61 29.09 -14.68 2.40
CA THR A 61 29.67 -15.26 1.20
C THR A 61 30.92 -14.51 0.75
N LEU A 62 30.88 -13.18 0.75
CA LEU A 62 32.03 -12.35 0.44
C LEU A 62 33.18 -12.59 1.44
N PHE A 63 32.89 -12.64 2.74
CA PHE A 63 33.91 -12.95 3.75
C PHE A 63 34.54 -14.33 3.56
N HIS A 64 33.75 -15.36 3.29
CA HIS A 64 34.25 -16.71 3.02
C HIS A 64 35.11 -16.76 1.75
N PHE A 65 34.74 -15.99 0.72
CA PHE A 65 35.53 -15.86 -0.51
C PHE A 65 36.89 -15.17 -0.24
N PHE A 66 36.89 -14.03 0.44
CA PHE A 66 38.13 -13.33 0.81
C PHE A 66 39.01 -14.17 1.73
N TYR A 67 38.41 -14.90 2.68
CA TYR A 67 39.11 -15.79 3.58
C TYR A 67 39.77 -16.95 2.83
N ALA A 68 39.08 -17.55 1.85
CA ALA A 68 39.65 -18.61 1.02
C ALA A 68 40.87 -18.11 0.22
N ILE A 69 40.79 -16.90 -0.37
CA ILE A 69 41.91 -16.27 -1.08
C ILE A 69 43.07 -15.99 -0.13
N TRP A 70 42.80 -15.39 1.03
CA TRP A 70 43.83 -15.10 2.04
C TRP A 70 44.55 -16.36 2.51
N ARG A 71 43.79 -17.41 2.81
CA ARG A 71 44.33 -18.71 3.27
C ARG A 71 45.13 -19.40 2.18
N TRP A 72 44.72 -19.28 0.92
CA TRP A 72 45.49 -19.77 -0.22
C TRP A 72 46.81 -19.02 -0.39
N LEU A 73 46.84 -17.70 -0.20
CA LEU A 73 48.04 -16.86 -0.40
C LEU A 73 49.07 -17.00 0.75
N VAL A 74 48.60 -17.17 2.00
CA VAL A 74 49.45 -17.16 3.21
C VAL A 74 49.73 -18.58 3.74
N GLY A 75 48.89 -19.57 3.40
CA GLY A 75 48.97 -20.93 3.94
C GLY A 75 50.11 -21.76 3.33
N LYS A 76 50.92 -22.39 4.19
CA LYS A 76 51.91 -23.41 3.76
C LYS A 76 51.17 -24.56 3.07
N GLY A 77 51.46 -24.77 1.78
CA GLY A 77 50.84 -25.83 0.98
C GLY A 77 49.54 -25.43 0.26
N HIS A 78 49.17 -24.14 0.24
CA HIS A 78 48.03 -23.62 -0.51
C HIS A 78 46.71 -24.41 -0.34
N PRO A 79 46.28 -24.73 0.91
CA PRO A 79 45.07 -25.54 1.10
C PRO A 79 43.83 -24.79 0.62
N VAL A 80 43.17 -25.30 -0.41
CA VAL A 80 41.95 -24.71 -0.96
C VAL A 80 40.74 -25.32 -0.26
N SER A 81 40.11 -24.56 0.62
CA SER A 81 38.85 -24.97 1.27
C SER A 81 37.66 -24.58 0.38
N PHE A 82 37.40 -25.37 -0.68
CA PHE A 82 36.28 -25.12 -1.59
C PHE A 82 34.91 -25.33 -0.93
N ASP A 83 34.79 -26.29 0.00
CA ASP A 83 33.53 -26.65 0.63
C ASP A 83 32.89 -25.47 1.38
N SER A 84 33.68 -24.74 2.18
CA SER A 84 33.14 -23.63 2.98
C SER A 84 32.69 -22.44 2.14
N THR A 85 33.35 -22.18 1.00
CA THR A 85 32.95 -21.11 0.07
C THR A 85 31.73 -21.54 -0.74
N TRP A 86 31.64 -22.82 -1.11
CA TRP A 86 30.49 -23.39 -1.81
C TRP A 86 29.23 -23.38 -0.92
N ASP A 87 29.37 -23.78 0.35
CA ASP A 87 28.28 -23.76 1.31
C ASP A 87 27.74 -22.34 1.52
N ALA A 88 28.62 -21.36 1.72
CA ALA A 88 28.23 -19.97 1.87
C ALA A 88 27.49 -19.44 0.62
N LEU A 89 27.98 -19.76 -0.58
CA LEU A 89 27.33 -19.39 -1.83
C LEU A 89 25.94 -20.04 -1.98
N SER A 90 25.82 -21.32 -1.61
CA SER A 90 24.55 -22.05 -1.66
C SER A 90 23.51 -21.47 -0.69
N ASN A 91 23.93 -21.05 0.50
CA ASN A 91 23.09 -20.38 1.48
C ASN A 91 22.64 -19.00 0.99
N PHE A 92 23.55 -18.22 0.37
CA PHE A 92 23.19 -16.96 -0.27
C PHE A 92 22.14 -17.15 -1.36
N LEU A 93 22.35 -18.09 -2.29
CA LEU A 93 21.37 -18.37 -3.35
C LEU A 93 20.01 -18.80 -2.79
N THR A 94 20.01 -19.64 -1.75
CA THR A 94 18.78 -20.05 -1.06
C THR A 94 18.05 -18.85 -0.45
N SER A 95 18.77 -17.96 0.23
CA SER A 95 18.20 -16.74 0.82
C SER A 95 17.65 -15.78 -0.25
N ALA A 96 18.38 -15.61 -1.36
CA ALA A 96 17.95 -14.77 -2.48
C ALA A 96 16.70 -15.33 -3.18
N LEU A 97 16.64 -16.65 -3.37
CA LEU A 97 15.46 -17.31 -3.93
C LEU A 97 14.26 -17.21 -2.97
N THR A 98 14.51 -17.31 -1.67
CA THR A 98 13.49 -17.12 -0.62
C THR A 98 12.94 -15.69 -0.65
N LEU A 99 13.82 -14.69 -0.74
CA LEU A 99 13.42 -13.29 -0.90
C LEU A 99 12.56 -13.08 -2.15
N LEU A 100 12.95 -13.67 -3.27
CA LEU A 100 12.19 -13.59 -4.53
C LEU A 100 10.82 -14.28 -4.40
N ALA A 101 10.75 -15.43 -3.73
CA ALA A 101 9.50 -16.12 -3.44
C ALA A 101 8.58 -15.28 -2.54
N ILE A 102 9.12 -14.63 -1.50
CA ILE A 102 8.37 -13.72 -0.63
C ILE A 102 7.87 -12.50 -1.41
N ALA A 103 8.70 -11.91 -2.28
CA ALA A 103 8.29 -10.80 -3.13
C ALA A 103 7.14 -11.18 -4.06
N LEU A 104 7.21 -12.35 -4.71
CA LEU A 104 6.12 -12.89 -5.52
C LEU A 104 4.86 -13.15 -4.70
N ALA A 105 5.00 -13.75 -3.51
CA ALA A 105 3.89 -14.01 -2.62
C ALA A 105 3.18 -12.71 -2.20
N VAL A 106 3.94 -11.68 -1.84
CA VAL A 106 3.41 -10.35 -1.50
C VAL A 106 2.72 -9.71 -2.70
N PHE A 107 3.31 -9.78 -3.90
CA PHE A 107 2.71 -9.24 -5.11
C PHE A 107 1.35 -9.88 -5.42
N TYR A 108 1.29 -11.21 -5.45
CA TYR A 108 0.03 -11.92 -5.69
C TYR A 108 -0.98 -11.70 -4.56
N PHE A 109 -0.52 -11.56 -3.32
CA PHE A 109 -1.39 -11.25 -2.19
C PHE A 109 -2.02 -9.86 -2.31
N ILE A 110 -1.25 -8.84 -2.70
CA ILE A 110 -1.78 -7.50 -2.96
C ILE A 110 -2.79 -7.54 -4.11
N GLN A 111 -2.47 -8.24 -5.20
CA GLN A 111 -3.38 -8.39 -6.34
C GLN A 111 -4.69 -9.09 -5.94
N PHE A 112 -4.60 -10.11 -5.09
CA PHE A 112 -5.76 -10.82 -4.54
C PHE A 112 -6.62 -9.89 -3.68
N ILE A 113 -6.01 -9.10 -2.80
CA ILE A 113 -6.73 -8.13 -1.97
C ILE A 113 -7.40 -7.06 -2.85
N ASN A 114 -6.68 -6.48 -3.81
CA ASN A 114 -7.19 -5.42 -4.69
C ASN A 114 -8.36 -5.89 -5.58
N ASN A 115 -8.33 -7.14 -6.05
CA ASN A 115 -9.37 -7.65 -6.94
C ASN A 115 -10.57 -8.28 -6.22
N TRP A 116 -10.40 -8.77 -4.99
CA TRP A 116 -11.42 -9.58 -4.33
C TRP A 116 -11.99 -8.95 -3.06
N LEU A 117 -11.19 -8.14 -2.35
CA LEU A 117 -11.64 -7.43 -1.16
C LEU A 117 -12.07 -6.00 -1.47
N ILE A 118 -11.39 -5.30 -2.38
CA ILE A 118 -11.61 -3.86 -2.60
C ILE A 118 -12.61 -3.65 -3.75
N GLY A 119 -13.67 -2.88 -3.48
CA GLY A 119 -14.75 -2.62 -4.44
C GLY A 119 -14.70 -1.24 -5.11
N SER A 120 -13.94 -0.30 -4.55
CA SER A 120 -13.79 1.08 -5.03
C SER A 120 -12.35 1.33 -5.47
N GLU A 121 -12.14 2.14 -6.52
CA GLU A 121 -10.80 2.40 -7.05
C GLU A 121 -9.93 3.25 -6.13
N GLU A 122 -10.57 4.10 -5.30
CA GLU A 122 -9.95 5.00 -4.33
C GLU A 122 -9.37 4.25 -3.11
N GLU A 123 -9.89 3.06 -2.80
CA GLU A 123 -9.40 2.23 -1.68
C GLU A 123 -8.30 1.25 -2.11
N LYS A 124 -7.97 1.17 -3.41
CA LYS A 124 -7.01 0.18 -3.93
C LYS A 124 -5.64 0.37 -3.28
N TRP A 125 -5.05 -0.72 -2.82
CA TRP A 125 -3.71 -0.67 -2.25
C TRP A 125 -2.70 -0.31 -3.34
N GLY A 126 -1.94 0.77 -3.12
CA GLY A 126 -1.08 1.39 -4.14
C GLY A 126 -1.73 2.55 -4.91
N TYR A 127 -2.94 2.99 -4.52
CA TYR A 127 -3.49 4.27 -4.96
C TYR A 127 -2.62 5.41 -4.42
N ASP A 128 -2.16 6.29 -5.31
CA ASP A 128 -1.34 7.44 -4.96
C ASP A 128 -2.26 8.57 -4.45
N GLU A 129 -2.77 8.37 -3.23
CA GLU A 129 -3.59 9.31 -2.46
C GLU A 129 -2.98 10.74 -2.47
N PRO A 130 -1.69 10.94 -2.12
CA PRO A 130 -1.12 12.28 -2.08
C PRO A 130 -1.00 12.92 -3.48
N HIS A 131 -0.79 12.14 -4.54
CA HIS A 131 -0.78 12.70 -5.90
C HIS A 131 -2.17 13.16 -6.33
N GLN A 132 -3.19 12.34 -6.13
CA GLN A 132 -4.57 12.67 -6.48
C GLN A 132 -5.13 13.82 -5.63
N ASP A 133 -4.81 13.85 -4.34
CA ASP A 133 -5.16 14.96 -3.46
C ASP A 133 -4.49 16.25 -3.92
N SER A 134 -3.21 16.22 -4.30
CA SER A 134 -2.52 17.42 -4.83
C SER A 134 -3.15 17.96 -6.11
N LEU A 135 -3.67 17.09 -6.98
CA LEU A 135 -4.36 17.49 -8.21
C LEU A 135 -5.73 18.10 -7.90
N ASN A 136 -6.47 17.49 -6.97
CA ASN A 136 -7.77 17.98 -6.51
C ASN A 136 -7.64 19.33 -5.80
N GLU A 137 -6.65 19.49 -4.94
CA GLU A 137 -6.32 20.74 -4.27
C GLU A 137 -5.95 21.84 -5.26
N GLN A 138 -5.11 21.55 -6.25
CA GLN A 138 -4.79 22.50 -7.32
C GLN A 138 -6.02 22.92 -8.12
N ALA A 139 -6.93 22.00 -8.40
CA ALA A 139 -8.18 22.31 -9.08
C ALA A 139 -9.07 23.23 -8.24
N LEU A 140 -9.17 22.98 -6.92
CA LEU A 140 -9.91 23.82 -5.98
C LEU A 140 -9.30 25.22 -5.85
N ILE A 141 -7.96 25.32 -5.79
CA ILE A 141 -7.25 26.61 -5.76
C ILE A 141 -7.52 27.39 -7.04
N LYS A 142 -7.47 26.76 -8.22
CA LYS A 142 -7.79 27.42 -9.49
C LYS A 142 -9.23 27.93 -9.51
N LYS A 143 -10.19 27.13 -9.05
CA LYS A 143 -11.61 27.54 -8.93
C LYS A 143 -11.77 28.72 -7.97
N ASN A 144 -11.17 28.66 -6.79
CA ASN A 144 -11.20 29.76 -5.82
C ASN A 144 -10.59 31.04 -6.38
N ASN A 145 -9.45 30.95 -7.07
CA ASN A 145 -8.81 32.10 -7.70
C ASN A 145 -9.68 32.72 -8.80
N ALA A 146 -10.41 31.91 -9.58
CA ALA A 146 -11.35 32.40 -10.57
C ALA A 146 -12.54 33.13 -9.93
N LEU A 147 -13.17 32.52 -8.93
CA LEU A 147 -14.29 33.11 -8.19
C LEU A 147 -13.89 34.39 -7.43
N MET A 148 -12.66 34.45 -6.94
CA MET A 148 -12.14 35.65 -6.28
C MET A 148 -11.95 36.80 -7.26
N LYS A 149 -11.46 36.52 -8.47
CA LYS A 149 -11.37 37.54 -9.54
C LYS A 149 -12.74 38.07 -9.94
N GLU A 150 -13.73 37.19 -10.07
CA GLU A 150 -15.11 37.57 -10.37
C GLU A 150 -15.71 38.46 -9.27
N ASN A 151 -15.53 38.08 -8.00
CA ASN A 151 -15.95 38.91 -6.86
C ASN A 151 -15.28 40.29 -6.87
N ILE A 152 -13.98 40.36 -7.14
CA ILE A 152 -13.25 41.64 -7.24
C ILE A 152 -13.79 42.49 -8.40
N ALA A 153 -14.14 41.89 -9.53
CA ALA A 153 -14.71 42.60 -10.68
C ALA A 153 -16.09 43.18 -10.33
N LEU A 154 -16.96 42.38 -9.72
CA LEU A 154 -18.29 42.82 -9.27
C LEU A 154 -18.20 43.94 -8.23
N GLN A 155 -17.27 43.85 -7.28
CA GLN A 155 -17.03 44.92 -6.31
C GLN A 155 -16.61 46.24 -6.97
N LYS A 156 -15.78 46.17 -8.03
CA LYS A 156 -15.39 47.37 -8.79
C LYS A 156 -16.56 47.99 -9.54
N GLU A 157 -17.41 47.17 -10.18
CA GLU A 157 -18.63 47.66 -10.83
C GLU A 157 -19.56 48.35 -9.83
N ILE A 158 -19.78 47.76 -8.66
CA ILE A 158 -20.61 48.37 -7.60
C ILE A 158 -20.02 49.72 -7.16
N ILE A 159 -18.71 49.79 -6.92
CA ILE A 159 -18.05 51.06 -6.54
C ILE A 159 -18.22 52.12 -7.64
N GLN A 160 -18.12 51.71 -8.90
CA GLN A 160 -18.27 52.63 -10.03
C GLN A 160 -19.71 53.13 -10.15
N LEU A 161 -20.71 52.24 -10.07
CA LEU A 161 -22.12 52.60 -10.03
C LEU A 161 -22.47 53.54 -8.87
N LEU A 162 -21.91 53.29 -7.68
CA LEU A 162 -22.09 54.17 -6.51
C LEU A 162 -21.47 55.56 -6.74
N LYS A 163 -20.29 55.62 -7.37
CA LYS A 163 -19.59 56.87 -7.68
C LYS A 163 -20.34 57.68 -8.74
N ASP A 164 -20.90 57.02 -9.75
CA ASP A 164 -21.66 57.67 -10.81
C ASP A 164 -23.01 58.16 -10.28
N SER A 165 -23.70 57.37 -9.45
CA SER A 165 -24.93 57.78 -8.75
C SER A 165 -24.70 58.98 -7.80
N SER A 166 -23.54 59.03 -7.13
CA SER A 166 -23.15 60.16 -6.27
C SER A 166 -22.86 61.44 -7.05
N LYS A 167 -22.47 61.35 -8.33
CA LYS A 167 -22.22 62.53 -9.17
C LYS A 167 -23.52 63.09 -9.75
N GLU A 168 -24.48 62.24 -10.11
CA GLU A 168 -25.78 62.67 -10.61
C GLU A 168 -26.63 63.36 -9.52
N GLY A 169 -26.50 62.95 -8.26
CA GLY A 169 -27.16 63.61 -7.12
C GLY A 169 -26.63 65.00 -6.75
N ASN A 170 -25.42 65.36 -7.21
CA ASN A 170 -24.76 66.64 -6.90
C ASN A 170 -24.95 67.72 -7.98
N GLN A 171 -25.72 67.43 -9.05
CA GLN A 171 -26.03 68.34 -10.15
C GLN A 171 -27.51 68.79 -10.20
N LYS A 172 -28.29 68.50 -9.16
CA LYS A 172 -29.63 69.07 -8.93
C LYS A 172 -29.59 69.99 -7.72
#